data_AF-A0A6N7ZVI5-F1
#
_entry.id   AF-A0A6N7ZVI5-F1
#
_cell.length_a   1.000
_cell.length_b   1.000
_cell.length_c   1.000
_cell.angle_alpha   90.00
_cell.angle_beta   90.00
_cell.angle_gamma   90.00
#
_symmetry.space_group_name_H-M   'P 1'
#
loop_
_entity.id
_entity.type
_entity.pdbx_description
1 polymer ?
#
loop_
_entity_poly.entity_id
_entity_poly.type
_entity_poly.pdbx_seq_one_letter_code
_entity_poly.pdbx_strand_id
1 'polypeptide(L)'
;MSITWHAIRDHLTVSSSRLPFQRCFDTVRHTKDAVSPFRDPASLLDRLHATTGDQVQKNRILAALVETAQADDPASECALTLLLLALWPGLDAIRRRSLSRRLGTDDEIASDLLARTTEKVRGLDLKRVNSIAATVLRNIERDMIRARQRDIAREKLASSRDPDEMAGCTKFGIGATGYMRLYGAVREQFGKDALLVCRVAIEGFSQAEAAVELGLTEAAARKRYQRAMHRLREALEKTS
;
A
#
# COMPACT_ATOMS: atom_id res chain seq x y z
N MET A 1 19.54 -9.02 -13.08
CA MET A 1 20.41 -8.05 -12.36
C MET A 1 19.55 -7.43 -11.27
N SER A 2 19.94 -7.57 -10.00
CA SER A 2 19.22 -7.00 -8.86
C SER A 2 19.50 -5.50 -8.82
N ILE A 3 18.47 -4.67 -9.02
CA ILE A 3 18.59 -3.24 -8.71
C ILE A 3 18.22 -3.11 -7.25
N THR A 4 19.20 -2.72 -6.43
CA THR A 4 18.96 -2.47 -5.00
C THR A 4 17.89 -1.39 -4.85
N TRP A 5 16.91 -1.61 -3.97
CA TRP A 5 15.78 -0.71 -3.74
C TRP A 5 16.18 0.77 -3.57
N HIS A 6 17.30 1.04 -2.90
CA HIS A 6 17.83 2.39 -2.74
C HIS A 6 18.37 2.97 -4.06
N ALA A 7 18.99 2.17 -4.92
CA ALA A 7 19.45 2.60 -6.24
C ALA A 7 18.29 3.04 -7.15
N ILE A 8 17.10 2.42 -7.02
CA ILE A 8 15.88 2.88 -7.72
C ILE A 8 15.51 4.29 -7.25
N ARG A 9 15.43 4.51 -5.93
CA ARG A 9 15.12 5.84 -5.38
C ARG A 9 16.13 6.88 -5.84
N ASP A 10 17.41 6.54 -5.78
CA ASP A 10 18.48 7.47 -6.09
C ASP A 10 18.46 7.79 -7.59
N HIS A 11 18.16 6.82 -8.46
CA HIS A 11 17.93 7.06 -9.88
C HIS A 11 16.74 8.00 -10.12
N LEU A 12 15.60 7.78 -9.45
CA LEU A 12 14.43 8.66 -9.56
C LEU A 12 14.75 10.08 -9.05
N THR A 13 15.48 10.19 -7.95
CA THR A 13 15.92 11.47 -7.38
C THR A 13 16.82 12.21 -8.35
N VAL A 14 17.84 11.53 -8.89
CA VAL A 14 18.75 12.10 -9.89
C VAL A 14 17.99 12.52 -11.14
N SER A 15 17.03 11.71 -11.61
CA SER A 15 16.18 12.05 -12.75
C SER A 15 15.37 13.32 -12.49
N SER A 16 14.81 13.47 -11.29
CA SER A 16 14.02 14.64 -10.89
C SER A 16 14.79 15.96 -10.88
N SER A 17 16.12 15.88 -10.74
CA SER A 17 17.01 17.04 -10.73
C SER A 17 17.50 17.46 -12.13
N ARG A 18 17.14 16.72 -13.19
CA ARG A 18 17.61 17.02 -14.55
C ARG A 18 16.82 18.18 -15.19
N LEU A 19 17.47 18.97 -16.03
CA LEU A 19 16.85 20.11 -16.74
C LEU A 19 15.56 19.75 -17.52
N PRO A 20 15.47 18.62 -18.24
CA PRO A 20 14.22 18.22 -18.90
C PRO A 20 13.08 17.98 -17.90
N PHE A 21 13.41 17.42 -16.73
CA PHE A 21 12.45 17.19 -15.66
C PHE A 21 11.98 18.50 -15.04
N GLN A 22 12.88 19.47 -14.85
CA GLN A 22 12.51 20.80 -14.34
C GLN A 22 11.54 21.52 -15.28
N ARG A 23 11.80 21.52 -16.60
CA ARG A 23 10.87 22.10 -17.59
C ARG A 23 9.50 21.42 -17.57
N CYS A 24 9.52 20.10 -17.38
CA CYS A 24 8.31 19.31 -17.26
C CYS A 24 7.53 19.66 -15.98
N PHE A 25 8.23 19.79 -14.86
CA PHE A 25 7.66 20.25 -13.59
C PHE A 25 7.08 21.67 -13.68
N ASP A 26 7.75 22.59 -14.37
CA ASP A 26 7.22 23.94 -14.62
C ASP A 26 5.91 23.88 -15.41
N THR A 27 5.78 22.95 -16.37
CA THR A 27 4.52 22.72 -17.10
C THR A 27 3.39 22.28 -16.15
N VAL A 28 3.68 21.33 -15.24
CA VAL A 28 2.72 20.89 -14.21
C VAL A 28 2.33 22.06 -13.30
N ARG A 29 3.32 22.85 -12.87
CA ARG A 29 3.15 24.00 -12.00
C ARG A 29 2.25 25.08 -12.61
N HIS A 30 2.37 25.33 -13.92
CA HIS A 30 1.51 26.28 -14.64
C HIS A 30 0.09 25.77 -14.89
N THR A 31 -0.11 24.45 -14.90
CA THR A 31 -1.41 23.83 -15.22
C THR A 31 -2.22 23.51 -13.96
N LYS A 32 -1.56 23.27 -12.82
CA LYS A 32 -2.20 22.81 -11.58
C LYS A 32 -1.98 23.79 -10.43
N ASP A 33 -3.05 24.45 -10.00
CA ASP A 33 -3.02 25.43 -8.89
C ASP A 33 -2.43 24.87 -7.60
N ALA A 34 -2.68 23.59 -7.31
CA ALA A 34 -2.15 22.94 -6.10
C ALA A 34 -0.61 22.82 -6.10
N VAL A 35 0.02 22.82 -7.28
CA VAL A 35 1.47 22.69 -7.47
C VAL A 35 2.14 24.05 -7.73
N SER A 36 1.39 25.04 -8.21
CA SER A 36 1.87 26.41 -8.50
C SER A 36 2.80 27.04 -7.44
N PRO A 37 2.57 26.89 -6.11
CA PRO A 37 3.39 27.52 -5.08
C PRO A 37 4.82 26.97 -4.95
N PHE A 38 5.11 25.79 -5.50
CA PHE A 38 6.40 25.13 -5.31
C PHE A 38 7.37 25.50 -6.44
N ARG A 39 8.53 26.05 -6.09
CA ARG A 39 9.53 26.52 -7.06
C ARG A 39 10.26 25.38 -7.75
N ASP A 40 10.47 24.27 -7.05
CA ASP A 40 11.24 23.14 -7.52
C ASP A 40 10.66 21.82 -6.98
N PRO A 41 10.99 20.68 -7.61
CA PRO A 41 10.54 19.35 -7.19
C PRO A 41 10.89 19.00 -5.74
N ALA A 42 12.05 19.41 -5.23
CA ALA A 42 12.48 19.08 -3.88
C ALA A 42 11.62 19.78 -2.84
N SER A 43 11.33 21.08 -3.03
CA SER A 43 10.41 21.85 -2.18
C SER A 43 9.01 21.21 -2.09
N LEU A 44 8.52 20.64 -3.19
CA LEU A 44 7.24 19.92 -3.22
C LEU A 44 7.31 18.59 -2.45
N LEU A 45 8.38 17.82 -2.66
CA LEU A 45 8.59 16.55 -1.96
C LEU A 45 8.77 16.75 -0.45
N ASP A 46 9.54 17.76 -0.03
CA ASP A 46 9.72 18.13 1.37
C ASP A 46 8.36 18.42 2.03
N ARG A 47 7.47 19.14 1.34
CA ARG A 47 6.12 19.39 1.83
C ARG A 47 5.30 18.11 1.94
N LEU A 48 5.40 17.20 0.98
CA LEU A 48 4.68 15.92 1.00
C LEU A 48 5.20 14.99 2.09
N HIS A 49 6.51 15.00 2.38
CA HIS A 49 7.15 14.16 3.40
C HIS A 49 7.08 14.72 4.82
N ALA A 50 6.81 16.03 5.00
CA ALA A 50 6.73 16.64 6.32
C ALA A 50 5.75 15.91 7.26
N THR A 51 6.17 15.46 8.44
CA THR A 51 5.32 14.70 9.36
C THR A 51 4.11 15.51 9.87
N THR A 52 4.27 16.83 9.96
CA THR A 52 3.24 17.77 10.37
C THR A 52 2.80 18.63 9.17
N GLY A 53 1.49 18.89 9.05
CA GLY A 53 0.96 19.74 7.99
C GLY A 53 -0.49 19.44 7.62
N ASP A 54 -1.03 20.30 6.75
CA ASP A 54 -2.39 20.17 6.23
C ASP A 54 -2.50 18.96 5.29
N GLN A 55 -3.14 17.89 5.79
CA GLN A 55 -3.40 16.67 5.02
C GLN A 55 -4.32 16.91 3.82
N VAL A 56 -5.21 17.91 3.89
CA VAL A 56 -6.07 18.28 2.78
C VAL A 56 -5.23 18.87 1.65
N GLN A 57 -4.31 19.77 1.97
CA GLN A 57 -3.37 20.33 0.99
C GLN A 57 -2.50 19.24 0.37
N LYS A 58 -1.92 18.33 1.16
CA LYS A 58 -1.15 17.20 0.63
C LYS A 58 -1.98 16.33 -0.31
N ASN A 59 -3.22 16.05 0.07
CA ASN A 59 -4.10 15.24 -0.78
C ASN A 59 -4.47 15.96 -2.08
N ARG A 60 -4.64 17.30 -2.07
CA ARG A 60 -4.86 18.09 -3.30
C ARG A 60 -3.64 18.07 -4.22
N ILE A 61 -2.43 18.16 -3.67
CA ILE A 61 -1.19 18.04 -4.45
C ILE A 61 -1.12 16.65 -5.09
N LEU A 62 -1.34 15.60 -4.31
CA LEU A 62 -1.36 14.22 -4.84
C LEU A 62 -2.45 14.02 -5.89
N ALA A 63 -3.63 14.62 -5.73
CA ALA A 63 -4.71 14.55 -6.71
C ALA A 63 -4.29 15.19 -8.04
N ALA A 64 -3.74 16.41 -7.99
CA ALA A 64 -3.24 17.10 -9.17
C ALA A 64 -2.16 16.29 -9.91
N LEU A 65 -1.24 15.66 -9.17
CA LEU A 65 -0.22 14.79 -9.76
C LEU A 65 -0.82 13.52 -10.36
N VAL A 66 -1.82 12.90 -9.72
CA VAL A 66 -2.51 11.73 -10.29
C VAL A 66 -3.24 12.11 -11.57
N GLU A 67 -3.94 13.24 -11.61
CA GLU A 67 -4.60 13.71 -12.84
C GLU A 67 -3.61 13.92 -13.99
N THR A 68 -2.46 14.54 -13.73
CA THR A 68 -1.41 14.70 -14.75
C THR A 68 -0.82 13.35 -15.15
N ALA A 69 -0.58 12.44 -14.21
CA ALA A 69 -0.07 11.09 -14.50
C ALA A 69 -1.07 10.19 -15.26
N GLN A 70 -2.37 10.54 -15.23
CA GLN A 70 -3.42 9.88 -15.99
C GLN A 70 -3.64 10.51 -17.37
N ALA A 71 -3.14 11.73 -17.59
CA ALA A 71 -3.17 12.37 -18.89
C ALA A 71 -2.13 11.73 -19.84
N ASP A 72 -2.44 11.75 -21.13
CA ASP A 72 -1.53 11.32 -22.20
C ASP A 72 -0.66 12.50 -22.66
N ASP A 73 0.00 13.15 -21.70
CA ASP A 73 0.85 14.32 -21.92
C ASP A 73 2.33 14.04 -21.59
N PRO A 74 3.28 14.84 -22.10
CA PRO A 74 4.70 14.72 -21.76
C PRO A 74 4.99 14.91 -20.26
N ALA A 75 4.06 15.47 -19.49
CA ALA A 75 4.15 15.68 -18.05
C ALA A 75 3.71 14.48 -17.21
N SER A 76 3.09 13.49 -17.84
CA SER A 76 2.61 12.26 -17.21
C SER A 76 3.73 11.48 -16.53
N GLU A 77 4.86 11.29 -17.22
CA GLU A 77 6.03 10.60 -16.67
C GLU A 77 6.68 11.37 -15.51
N CYS A 78 6.68 12.71 -15.60
CA CYS A 78 7.20 13.58 -14.53
C CYS A 78 6.30 13.48 -13.29
N ALA A 79 4.99 13.57 -13.47
CA ALA A 79 4.02 13.44 -12.39
C ALA A 79 4.07 12.05 -11.74
N LEU A 80 4.22 10.98 -12.54
CA LEU A 80 4.40 9.62 -12.03
C LEU A 80 5.70 9.50 -11.20
N THR A 81 6.80 10.07 -11.67
CA THR A 81 8.07 10.09 -10.92
C THR A 81 7.92 10.81 -9.58
N LEU A 82 7.24 11.96 -9.58
CA LEU A 82 6.95 12.71 -8.34
C LEU A 82 6.06 11.92 -7.39
N LEU A 83 5.04 11.22 -7.90
CA LEU A 83 4.20 10.35 -7.09
C LEU A 83 4.99 9.19 -6.47
N LEU A 84 5.86 8.54 -7.24
CA LEU A 84 6.72 7.47 -6.74
C LEU A 84 7.64 7.98 -5.61
N LEU A 85 8.25 9.16 -5.79
CA LEU A 85 9.10 9.78 -4.77
C LEU A 85 8.29 10.22 -3.55
N ALA A 86 7.10 10.81 -3.75
CA ALA A 86 6.21 11.24 -2.67
C ALA A 86 5.72 10.05 -1.81
N LEU A 87 5.38 8.93 -2.45
CA LEU A 87 4.91 7.72 -1.78
C LEU A 87 6.06 6.85 -1.26
N TRP A 88 7.31 7.15 -1.62
CA TRP A 88 8.48 6.33 -1.33
C TRP A 88 8.60 5.90 0.14
N PRO A 89 8.42 6.76 1.16
CA PRO A 89 8.49 6.34 2.56
C PRO A 89 7.47 5.25 2.90
N GLY A 90 6.27 5.34 2.32
CA GLY A 90 5.22 4.33 2.45
C GLY A 90 5.55 3.03 1.73
N LEU A 91 6.06 3.13 0.50
CA LEU A 91 6.50 1.99 -0.31
C LEU A 91 7.66 1.24 0.36
N ASP A 92 8.62 1.96 0.93
CA ASP A 92 9.74 1.38 1.70
C ASP A 92 9.23 0.63 2.92
N ALA A 93 8.26 1.20 3.64
CA ALA A 93 7.63 0.54 4.77
C ALA A 93 6.89 -0.74 4.33
N ILE A 94 6.21 -0.74 3.17
CA ILE A 94 5.58 -1.95 2.62
C ILE A 94 6.65 -2.97 2.26
N ARG A 95 7.70 -2.60 1.52
CA ARG A 95 8.81 -3.50 1.17
C ARG A 95 9.38 -4.18 2.42
N ARG A 96 9.71 -3.42 3.45
CA ARG A 96 10.24 -3.96 4.72
C ARG A 96 9.27 -4.94 5.37
N ARG A 97 7.96 -4.66 5.35
CA ARG A 97 6.92 -5.60 5.83
C ARG A 97 6.78 -6.83 4.94
N SER A 98 6.91 -6.69 3.63
CA SER A 98 6.84 -7.80 2.67
C SER A 98 8.03 -8.74 2.81
N LEU A 99 9.22 -8.20 3.03
CA LEU A 99 10.44 -8.96 3.35
C LEU A 99 10.32 -9.68 4.69
N SER A 100 9.82 -9.00 5.73
CA SER A 100 9.63 -9.65 7.04
C SER A 100 8.57 -10.75 7.00
N ARG A 101 7.57 -10.62 6.12
CA ARG A 101 6.56 -11.66 5.82
C ARG A 101 7.04 -12.70 4.80
N ARG A 102 8.25 -12.56 4.25
CA ARG A 102 8.83 -13.43 3.21
C ARG A 102 7.88 -13.65 2.02
N LEU A 103 7.23 -12.57 1.53
CA LEU A 103 6.29 -12.64 0.41
C LEU A 103 6.97 -12.95 -0.95
N GLY A 104 8.28 -12.76 -1.04
CA GLY A 104 9.09 -13.00 -2.23
C GLY A 104 10.55 -12.63 -1.95
N THR A 105 11.38 -12.69 -2.98
CA THR A 105 12.74 -12.15 -2.96
C THR A 105 12.73 -10.63 -3.00
N ASP A 106 13.85 -9.98 -2.69
CA ASP A 106 13.94 -8.51 -2.68
C ASP A 106 13.61 -7.90 -4.05
N ASP A 107 14.11 -8.52 -5.12
CA ASP A 107 13.90 -8.05 -6.50
C ASP A 107 12.45 -8.22 -6.98
N GLU A 108 11.82 -9.35 -6.64
CA GLU A 108 10.41 -9.60 -6.96
C GLU A 108 9.52 -8.59 -6.24
N ILE A 109 9.79 -8.34 -4.96
CA ILE A 109 9.04 -7.36 -4.17
C ILE A 109 9.23 -5.95 -4.72
N ALA A 110 10.45 -5.56 -5.08
CA ALA A 110 10.72 -4.24 -5.65
C ALA A 110 10.00 -4.05 -6.99
N SER A 111 10.09 -5.03 -7.89
CA SER A 111 9.46 -4.99 -9.21
C SER A 111 7.94 -4.97 -9.11
N ASP A 112 7.36 -5.84 -8.27
CA ASP A 112 5.90 -5.93 -8.05
C ASP A 112 5.37 -4.65 -7.39
N LEU A 113 6.10 -4.04 -6.45
CA LEU A 113 5.73 -2.76 -5.86
C LEU A 113 5.66 -1.64 -6.90
N LEU A 114 6.68 -1.50 -7.74
CA LEU A 114 6.72 -0.45 -8.76
C LEU A 114 5.62 -0.66 -9.82
N ALA A 115 5.45 -1.90 -10.29
CA ALA A 115 4.42 -2.25 -11.25
C ALA A 115 3.02 -1.94 -10.71
N ARG A 116 2.68 -2.43 -9.51
CA ARG A 116 1.39 -2.17 -8.86
C ARG A 116 1.18 -0.70 -8.56
N THR A 117 2.21 0.02 -8.15
CA THR A 117 2.06 1.47 -7.88
C THR A 117 1.69 2.22 -9.15
N THR A 118 2.39 1.94 -10.25
CA THR A 118 2.14 2.57 -11.56
C THR A 118 0.73 2.24 -12.06
N GLU A 119 0.34 0.97 -11.98
CA GLU A 119 -1.00 0.51 -12.36
C GLU A 119 -2.09 1.19 -11.51
N LYS A 120 -1.91 1.25 -10.18
CA LYS A 120 -2.89 1.86 -9.28
C LYS A 120 -3.03 3.36 -9.47
N VAL A 121 -1.95 4.08 -9.75
CA VAL A 121 -2.00 5.51 -10.07
C VAL A 121 -2.81 5.73 -11.35
N ARG A 122 -2.54 4.95 -12.40
CA ARG A 122 -3.25 5.07 -13.69
C ARG A 122 -4.74 4.71 -13.62
N GLY A 123 -5.13 3.79 -12.72
CA GLY A 123 -6.52 3.37 -12.54
C GLY A 123 -7.28 4.03 -11.39
N LEU A 124 -6.70 5.05 -10.72
CA LEU A 124 -7.31 5.62 -9.51
C LEU A 124 -8.53 6.49 -9.83
N ASP A 125 -9.69 6.16 -9.26
CA ASP A 125 -10.89 7.02 -9.31
C ASP A 125 -10.84 8.10 -8.22
N LEU A 126 -10.41 9.30 -8.61
CA LEU A 126 -10.28 10.45 -7.72
C LEU A 126 -11.61 10.94 -7.13
N LYS A 127 -12.77 10.62 -7.73
CA LYS A 127 -14.08 11.03 -7.19
C LYS A 127 -14.45 10.27 -5.91
N ARG A 128 -13.85 9.10 -5.70
CA ARG A 128 -14.18 8.20 -4.58
C ARG A 128 -13.14 8.22 -3.46
N VAL A 129 -11.98 8.84 -3.68
CA VAL A 129 -10.82 8.70 -2.81
C VAL A 129 -10.55 9.98 -2.02
N ASN A 130 -10.77 9.92 -0.71
CA ASN A 130 -10.53 11.05 0.20
C ASN A 130 -9.06 11.16 0.66
N SER A 131 -8.28 10.08 0.57
CA SER A 131 -6.86 10.05 0.91
C SER A 131 -6.09 9.18 -0.08
N ILE A 132 -5.39 9.81 -1.01
CA ILE A 132 -4.72 9.16 -2.15
C ILE A 132 -3.57 8.29 -1.66
N ALA A 133 -2.63 8.86 -0.89
CA ALA A 133 -1.48 8.11 -0.39
C ALA A 133 -1.90 6.88 0.42
N ALA A 134 -2.80 7.07 1.39
CA ALA A 134 -3.26 5.96 2.23
C ALA A 134 -3.99 4.88 1.40
N THR A 135 -4.82 5.30 0.44
CA THR A 135 -5.59 4.36 -0.40
C THR A 135 -4.68 3.57 -1.33
N VAL A 136 -3.76 4.25 -2.04
CA VAL A 136 -2.81 3.62 -2.95
C VAL A 136 -1.93 2.63 -2.19
N LEU A 137 -1.27 3.06 -1.11
CA LEU A 137 -0.38 2.22 -0.31
C LEU A 137 -1.11 1.00 0.30
N ARG A 138 -2.31 1.20 0.86
CA ARG A 138 -3.08 0.12 1.48
C ARG A 138 -3.61 -0.87 0.44
N ASN A 139 -3.98 -0.40 -0.75
CA ASN A 139 -4.43 -1.28 -1.81
C ASN A 139 -3.27 -2.10 -2.39
N ILE A 140 -2.10 -1.48 -2.61
CA ILE A 140 -0.90 -2.19 -3.06
C ILE A 140 -0.53 -3.30 -2.07
N GLU A 141 -0.39 -2.97 -0.78
CA GLU A 141 -0.03 -3.97 0.23
C GLU A 141 -1.04 -5.11 0.29
N ARG A 142 -2.34 -4.80 0.21
CA ARG A 142 -3.40 -5.81 0.19
C ARG A 142 -3.29 -6.72 -1.05
N ASP A 143 -3.09 -6.14 -2.22
CA ASP A 143 -3.03 -6.89 -3.47
C ASP A 143 -1.79 -7.80 -3.54
N MET A 144 -0.65 -7.36 -2.99
CA MET A 144 0.55 -8.21 -2.84
C MET A 144 0.29 -9.41 -1.92
N ILE A 145 -0.33 -9.19 -0.75
CA ILE A 145 -0.64 -10.28 0.18
C ILE A 145 -1.59 -11.30 -0.48
N ARG A 146 -2.61 -10.82 -1.18
CA ARG A 146 -3.55 -11.67 -1.93
C ARG A 146 -2.88 -12.46 -3.04
N ALA A 147 -1.97 -11.85 -3.79
CA ALA A 147 -1.23 -12.54 -4.84
C ALA A 147 -0.45 -13.72 -4.25
N ARG A 148 0.32 -13.46 -3.18
CA ARG A 148 1.10 -14.51 -2.52
C ARG A 148 0.21 -15.64 -1.96
N GLN A 149 -0.94 -15.31 -1.38
CA GLN A 149 -1.87 -16.33 -0.89
C GLN A 149 -2.47 -17.18 -1.99
N ARG A 150 -2.83 -16.57 -3.13
CA ARG A 150 -3.31 -17.30 -4.30
C ARG A 150 -2.24 -18.26 -4.82
N ASP A 151 -0.98 -17.84 -4.83
CA ASP A 151 0.12 -18.69 -5.27
C ASP A 151 0.37 -19.84 -4.30
N ILE A 152 0.34 -19.60 -2.98
CA ILE A 152 0.39 -20.68 -1.97
C ILE A 152 -0.79 -21.64 -2.11
N ALA A 153 -2.01 -21.15 -2.35
CA ALA A 153 -3.18 -22.01 -2.54
C ALA A 153 -3.04 -22.87 -3.80
N ARG A 154 -2.51 -22.30 -4.89
CA ARG A 154 -2.20 -23.03 -6.13
C ARG A 154 -1.11 -24.08 -5.92
N GLU A 155 -0.03 -23.75 -5.22
CA GLU A 155 1.04 -24.69 -4.86
C GLU A 155 0.49 -25.87 -4.03
N LYS A 156 -0.38 -25.60 -3.05
CA LYS A 156 -1.06 -26.63 -2.25
C LYS A 156 -1.96 -27.54 -3.09
N LEU A 157 -2.70 -26.97 -4.05
CA LEU A 157 -3.55 -27.74 -4.96
C LEU A 157 -2.74 -28.57 -5.97
N ALA A 158 -1.58 -28.05 -6.39
CA ALA A 158 -0.66 -28.74 -7.30
C ALA A 158 0.14 -29.84 -6.61
N SER A 159 0.39 -29.73 -5.29
CA SER A 159 1.07 -30.75 -4.49
C SER A 159 0.11 -31.84 -4.05
N SER A 160 -0.23 -32.77 -4.94
CA SER A 160 -0.87 -34.04 -4.55
C SER A 160 0.16 -34.96 -3.88
N ARG A 161 0.45 -34.79 -2.57
CA ARG A 161 1.23 -35.78 -1.82
C ARG A 161 1.00 -35.75 -0.30
N ASP A 162 0.82 -36.96 0.22
CA ASP A 162 0.73 -37.50 1.59
C ASP A 162 0.35 -36.59 2.78
N PRO A 163 -0.73 -36.89 3.55
CA PRO A 163 -1.10 -36.16 4.77
C PRO A 163 -0.06 -36.23 5.91
N ASP A 164 0.95 -37.10 5.80
CA ASP A 164 1.93 -37.38 6.86
C ASP A 164 3.18 -36.46 6.83
N GLU A 165 3.35 -35.62 5.80
CA GLU A 165 4.41 -34.58 5.77
C GLU A 165 4.00 -33.26 6.48
N MET A 166 2.80 -33.23 7.08
CA MET A 166 2.24 -32.04 7.75
C MET A 166 2.81 -31.74 9.16
N ALA A 167 3.87 -32.43 9.58
CA ALA A 167 4.57 -32.09 10.83
C ALA A 167 5.57 -30.91 10.69
N GLY A 168 5.91 -30.47 9.47
CA GLY A 168 6.97 -29.47 9.24
C GLY A 168 6.50 -28.05 8.87
N CYS A 169 5.30 -27.88 8.35
CA CYS A 169 4.89 -26.64 7.67
C CYS A 169 4.16 -25.63 8.57
N THR A 170 4.76 -25.21 9.69
CA THR A 170 4.22 -24.08 10.48
C THR A 170 5.30 -23.16 11.02
N LYS A 171 6.01 -22.44 10.13
CA LYS A 171 6.81 -21.27 10.54
C LYS A 171 6.65 -20.11 9.56
N PHE A 172 5.44 -19.56 9.48
CA PHE A 172 5.12 -18.33 8.74
C PHE A 172 4.68 -17.23 9.73
N GLY A 173 5.32 -16.05 9.69
CA GLY A 173 5.00 -14.90 10.54
C GLY A 173 6.00 -14.62 11.66
N ILE A 174 5.63 -13.75 12.60
CA ILE A 174 6.38 -13.17 13.75
C ILE A 174 6.83 -14.24 14.79
N GLY A 175 7.15 -15.45 14.34
CA GLY A 175 6.99 -16.68 15.10
C GLY A 175 5.52 -16.94 15.44
N ALA A 176 5.16 -18.19 15.70
CA ALA A 176 3.85 -18.55 16.24
C ALA A 176 3.52 -17.73 17.51
N THR A 177 4.54 -17.38 18.28
CA THR A 177 4.48 -16.53 19.47
C THR A 177 4.09 -15.07 19.18
N GLY A 178 4.67 -14.43 18.17
CA GLY A 178 4.32 -13.05 17.83
C GLY A 178 2.96 -12.93 17.16
N TYR A 179 2.56 -13.90 16.33
CA TYR A 179 1.20 -13.96 15.78
C TYR A 179 0.17 -14.20 16.88
N MET A 180 0.43 -15.09 17.85
CA MET A 180 -0.46 -15.29 19.01
C MET A 180 -0.59 -14.04 19.89
N ARG A 181 0.50 -13.30 20.10
CA ARG A 181 0.46 -12.06 20.90
C ARG A 181 -0.35 -10.96 20.20
N LEU A 182 -0.15 -10.81 18.89
CA LEU A 182 -0.92 -9.89 18.06
C LEU A 182 -2.38 -10.30 18.00
N TYR A 183 -2.66 -11.59 17.77
CA TYR A 183 -4.02 -12.15 17.76
C TYR A 183 -4.70 -12.00 19.12
N GLY A 184 -3.96 -12.17 20.23
CA GLY A 184 -4.44 -11.94 21.59
C GLY A 184 -4.86 -10.49 21.81
N ALA A 185 -4.02 -9.53 21.44
CA ALA A 185 -4.33 -8.09 21.54
C ALA A 185 -5.51 -7.68 20.64
N VAL A 186 -5.57 -8.22 19.42
CA VAL A 186 -6.69 -8.00 18.49
C VAL A 186 -7.97 -8.65 19.01
N ARG A 187 -7.89 -9.83 19.65
CA ARG A 187 -9.04 -10.51 20.26
C ARG A 187 -9.57 -9.76 21.48
N GLU A 188 -8.70 -9.19 22.29
CA GLU A 188 -9.07 -8.35 23.42
C GLU A 188 -9.86 -7.11 22.97
N GLN A 189 -9.43 -6.47 21.87
CA GLN A 189 -10.07 -5.26 21.35
C GLN A 189 -11.32 -5.51 20.51
N PHE A 190 -11.35 -6.58 19.70
CA PHE A 190 -12.40 -6.81 18.68
C PHE A 190 -13.27 -8.04 18.96
N GLY A 191 -12.95 -8.83 19.98
CA GLY A 191 -13.75 -9.98 20.40
C GLY A 191 -14.06 -10.94 19.25
N LYS A 192 -15.35 -11.19 19.01
CA LYS A 192 -15.84 -12.10 17.96
C LYS A 192 -15.48 -11.64 16.53
N ASP A 193 -15.12 -10.38 16.33
CA ASP A 193 -14.73 -9.82 15.03
C ASP A 193 -13.22 -9.92 14.77
N ALA A 194 -12.42 -10.31 15.76
CA ALA A 194 -10.97 -10.35 15.68
C ALA A 194 -10.44 -11.25 14.56
N LEU A 195 -11.02 -12.43 14.38
CA LEU A 195 -10.63 -13.36 13.31
C LEU A 195 -10.89 -12.74 11.93
N LEU A 196 -12.04 -12.08 11.74
CA LEU A 196 -12.37 -11.34 10.51
C LEU A 196 -11.44 -10.15 10.29
N VAL A 197 -11.08 -9.42 11.34
CA VAL A 197 -10.13 -8.29 11.28
C VAL A 197 -8.74 -8.78 10.93
N CYS A 198 -8.26 -9.88 11.53
CA CYS A 198 -6.97 -10.49 11.17
C CYS A 198 -6.97 -10.92 9.71
N ARG A 199 -8.00 -11.66 9.27
CA ARG A 199 -8.13 -12.12 7.89
C ARG A 199 -8.08 -10.95 6.89
N VAL A 200 -8.82 -9.88 7.15
CA VAL A 200 -8.91 -8.76 6.20
C VAL A 200 -7.74 -7.76 6.32
N ALA A 201 -7.32 -7.42 7.53
CA ALA A 201 -6.35 -6.34 7.77
C ALA A 201 -4.90 -6.83 7.87
N ILE A 202 -4.68 -8.07 8.32
CA ILE A 202 -3.34 -8.63 8.51
C ILE A 202 -3.03 -9.62 7.38
N GLU A 203 -4.00 -10.48 7.05
CA GLU A 203 -3.86 -11.52 6.03
C GLU A 203 -4.41 -11.07 4.66
N GLY A 204 -4.89 -9.84 4.50
CA GLY A 204 -5.19 -9.25 3.18
C GLY A 204 -6.40 -9.79 2.42
N PHE A 205 -7.19 -10.71 2.99
CA PHE A 205 -8.43 -11.19 2.38
C PHE A 205 -9.40 -10.03 2.12
N SER A 206 -10.18 -10.10 1.04
CA SER A 206 -11.39 -9.28 0.91
C SER A 206 -12.41 -9.66 1.98
N GLN A 207 -13.36 -8.76 2.26
CA GLN A 207 -14.47 -9.08 3.15
C GLN A 207 -15.31 -10.24 2.60
N ALA A 208 -15.40 -10.39 1.28
CA ALA A 208 -16.11 -11.50 0.63
C ALA A 208 -15.37 -12.83 0.79
N GLU A 209 -14.07 -12.88 0.53
CA GLU A 209 -13.27 -14.10 0.71
C GLU A 209 -13.20 -14.52 2.19
N ALA A 210 -13.00 -13.54 3.09
CA ALA A 210 -13.06 -13.80 4.52
C ALA A 210 -14.48 -14.20 4.97
N ALA A 211 -15.54 -13.74 4.30
CA ALA A 211 -16.90 -14.19 4.59
C ALA A 211 -17.07 -15.67 4.25
N VAL A 212 -16.63 -16.08 3.05
CA VAL A 212 -16.69 -17.47 2.59
C VAL A 212 -15.92 -18.39 3.54
N GLU A 213 -14.69 -18.03 3.91
CA GLU A 213 -13.86 -18.85 4.81
C GLU A 213 -14.42 -18.93 6.24
N LEU A 214 -15.11 -17.88 6.68
CA LEU A 214 -15.70 -17.81 8.03
C LEU A 214 -17.17 -18.26 8.09
N GLY A 215 -17.73 -18.75 6.99
CA GLY A 215 -19.14 -19.17 6.91
C GLY A 215 -20.13 -18.01 7.13
N LEU A 216 -19.75 -16.79 6.77
CA LEU A 216 -20.56 -15.58 6.87
C LEU A 216 -21.10 -15.18 5.50
N THR A 217 -22.19 -14.40 5.49
CA THR A 217 -22.58 -13.67 4.27
C THR A 217 -21.66 -12.46 4.07
N GLU A 218 -21.43 -12.08 2.81
CA GLU A 218 -20.58 -10.92 2.48
C GLU A 218 -21.06 -9.63 3.17
N ALA A 219 -22.37 -9.39 3.18
CA ALA A 219 -22.97 -8.24 3.86
C ALA A 219 -22.72 -8.25 5.38
N ALA A 220 -22.74 -9.44 6.01
CA ALA A 220 -22.44 -9.59 7.43
C ALA A 220 -20.96 -9.33 7.71
N ALA A 221 -20.05 -9.87 6.90
CA ALA A 221 -18.62 -9.61 7.02
C ALA A 221 -18.31 -8.11 6.85
N ARG A 222 -18.91 -7.45 5.87
CA ARG A 222 -18.77 -6.00 5.66
C ARG A 222 -19.20 -5.18 6.88
N LYS A 223 -20.40 -5.44 7.40
CA LYS A 223 -20.95 -4.72 8.57
C LYS A 223 -20.12 -4.98 9.84
N ARG A 224 -19.63 -6.20 10.04
CA ARG A 224 -18.79 -6.56 11.19
C ARG A 224 -17.41 -5.91 11.09
N TYR A 225 -16.78 -5.94 9.91
CA TYR A 225 -15.50 -5.29 9.69
C TYR A 225 -15.58 -3.76 9.85
N GLN A 226 -16.60 -3.12 9.29
CA GLN A 226 -16.82 -1.67 9.46
C GLN A 226 -16.98 -1.28 10.94
N ARG A 227 -17.76 -2.06 11.69
CA ARG A 227 -17.97 -1.84 13.13
C ARG A 227 -16.67 -2.00 13.93
N ALA A 228 -15.88 -3.02 13.62
CA ALA A 228 -14.58 -3.23 14.26
C ALA A 228 -13.62 -2.05 13.98
N MET A 229 -13.52 -1.60 12.72
CA MET A 229 -12.69 -0.44 12.36
C MET A 229 -13.18 0.87 13.00
N HIS A 230 -14.50 1.05 13.19
CA HIS A 230 -15.07 2.20 13.90
C HIS A 230 -14.64 2.21 15.37
N ARG A 231 -14.75 1.07 16.06
CA ARG A 231 -14.30 0.92 17.45
C ARG A 231 -12.80 1.15 17.61
N LEU A 232 -11.99 0.73 16.64
CA LEU A 232 -10.56 1.01 16.64
C LEU A 232 -10.30 2.51 16.57
N ARG A 233 -11.02 3.22 15.70
CA ARG A 233 -10.88 4.67 15.54
C ARG A 233 -11.27 5.40 16.84
N GLU A 234 -12.40 5.07 17.44
CA GLU A 234 -12.83 5.63 18.72
C GLU A 234 -11.84 5.35 19.86
N ALA A 235 -11.24 4.16 19.90
CA ALA A 235 -10.23 3.82 20.91
C ALA A 235 -8.94 4.62 20.73
N LEU A 236 -8.50 4.86 19.49
CA LEU A 236 -7.34 5.69 19.19
C LEU A 236 -7.60 7.17 19.54
N GLU A 237 -8.81 7.67 19.30
CA GLU A 237 -9.22 9.04 19.65
C GLU A 237 -9.31 9.28 21.16
N LYS A 238 -9.64 8.26 21.96
CA LYS A 238 -9.66 8.35 23.44
C LYS A 238 -8.28 8.27 24.10
N THR A 239 -7.25 7.89 23.33
CA THR A 239 -5.88 7.71 23.83
C THR A 239 -4.94 8.83 23.36
N SER A 240 -5.44 9.79 22.56
CA SER A 240 -4.76 11.05 22.20
C SER A 240 -5.27 12.20 23.04
#